data_AF-A0A2Z6MYV7-F1
#
_entry.id   AF-A0A2Z6MYV7-F1
#
_cell.length_a   1.000
_cell.length_b   1.000
_cell.length_c   1.000
_cell.angle_alpha   90.00
_cell.angle_beta   90.00
_cell.angle_gamma   90.00
#
_symmetry.space_group_name_H-M   'P 1'
#
loop_
_entity.id
_entity.type
_entity.pdbx_description
1 polymer ?
#
loop_
_entity_poly.entity_id
_entity_poly.type
_entity_poly.pdbx_seq_one_letter_code
_entity_poly.pdbx_strand_id
1 'polypeptide(L)'
;MASKRGSADPNFGGRLVDEGMIILRKRIHEMNMIEKNYEAPSNWMEWEKRYYTNYDSIICEAMGILQTQLMNTRPSVALGAMAFVAISVPTSSILIFLHLLELAKSILAGIHLV
;
A
#
# COMPACT_ATOMS: atom_id res chain seq x y z
N MET A 1 -7.37 -7.08 -55.68
CA MET A 1 -6.49 -6.45 -54.68
C MET A 1 -7.35 -5.88 -53.56
N ALA A 2 -7.38 -6.52 -52.39
CA ALA A 2 -8.07 -6.01 -51.22
C ALA A 2 -7.04 -5.84 -50.09
N SER A 3 -6.60 -4.60 -49.89
CA SER A 3 -5.65 -4.23 -48.84
C SER A 3 -6.39 -4.25 -47.50
N LYS A 4 -6.14 -5.29 -46.69
CA LYS A 4 -6.52 -5.32 -45.28
C LYS A 4 -5.66 -4.28 -44.54
N ARG A 5 -6.15 -3.04 -44.47
CA ARG A 5 -5.61 -2.03 -43.55
C ARG A 5 -5.85 -2.52 -42.13
N GLY A 6 -4.75 -2.82 -41.44
CA GLY A 6 -4.76 -3.20 -40.03
C GLY A 6 -5.52 -2.17 -39.22
N SER A 7 -6.47 -2.65 -38.43
CA SER A 7 -7.15 -1.89 -37.38
C SER A 7 -6.11 -1.43 -36.37
N ALA A 8 -5.56 -0.24 -36.55
CA ALA A 8 -4.82 0.45 -35.51
C ALA A 8 -5.81 0.68 -34.36
N ASP A 9 -5.55 0.03 -33.23
CA ASP A 9 -6.36 0.09 -32.02
C ASP A 9 -6.43 1.56 -31.55
N PRO A 10 -7.61 2.21 -31.60
CA PRO A 10 -7.76 3.61 -31.19
C PRO A 10 -7.43 3.84 -29.70
N ASN A 11 -7.36 2.78 -28.88
CA ASN A 11 -6.95 2.88 -27.47
C ASN A 11 -5.44 3.04 -27.27
N PHE A 12 -4.61 2.76 -28.27
CA PHE A 12 -3.16 2.83 -28.11
C PHE A 12 -2.67 4.26 -27.86
N GLY A 13 -3.32 5.24 -28.51
CA GLY A 13 -3.02 6.66 -28.33
C GLY A 13 -3.45 7.21 -26.97
N GLY A 14 -4.64 6.82 -26.48
CA GLY A 14 -5.15 7.28 -25.19
C GLY A 14 -4.31 6.80 -24.01
N ARG A 15 -3.88 5.53 -24.03
CA ARG A 15 -3.08 4.94 -22.95
C ARG A 15 -1.69 5.59 -22.81
N LEU A 16 -1.06 5.94 -23.93
CA LEU A 16 0.22 6.65 -23.94
C LEU A 16 0.10 8.08 -23.39
N VAL A 17 -1.02 8.76 -23.65
CA VAL A 17 -1.28 10.11 -23.13
C VAL A 17 -1.51 10.06 -21.61
N ASP A 18 -2.28 9.09 -21.12
CA ASP A 18 -2.52 8.92 -19.69
C ASP A 18 -1.22 8.63 -18.92
N GLU A 19 -0.36 7.76 -19.46
CA GLU A 19 0.93 7.44 -18.86
C GLU A 19 1.87 8.66 -18.84
N GLY A 20 1.90 9.42 -19.94
CA GLY A 20 2.63 10.70 -20.00
C GLY A 20 2.12 11.74 -18.99
N MET A 21 0.80 11.82 -18.80
CA MET A 21 0.18 12.74 -17.84
C MET A 21 0.47 12.36 -16.38
N ILE A 22 0.51 11.06 -16.06
CA ILE A 22 0.87 10.56 -14.72
C ILE A 22 2.32 10.92 -14.41
N ILE A 23 3.25 10.67 -15.35
CA ILE A 23 4.66 11.02 -15.19
C ILE A 23 4.82 12.52 -15.00
N LEU A 24 4.10 13.35 -15.77
CA LEU A 24 4.17 14.79 -15.65
C LEU A 24 3.68 15.28 -14.28
N ARG A 25 2.55 14.78 -13.78
CA ARG A 25 2.06 15.11 -12.43
C ARG A 25 3.04 14.72 -11.34
N LYS A 26 3.65 13.54 -11.46
CA LYS A 26 4.69 13.07 -10.53
C LYS A 26 5.89 14.02 -10.53
N ARG A 27 6.41 14.38 -11.71
CA ARG A 27 7.56 15.30 -11.84
C ARG A 27 7.25 16.70 -11.31
N ILE A 28 6.06 17.24 -11.57
CA ILE A 28 5.63 18.54 -11.03
C ILE A 28 5.54 18.49 -9.51
N HIS A 29 5.02 17.39 -8.96
CA HIS A 29 4.96 17.18 -7.52
C HIS A 29 6.38 17.09 -6.94
N GLU A 30 7.23 16.20 -7.44
CA GLU A 30 8.64 16.07 -7.04
C GLU A 30 9.37 17.42 -7.07
N MET A 31 9.24 18.20 -8.16
CA MET A 31 9.88 19.52 -8.29
C MET A 31 9.34 20.52 -7.27
N ASN A 32 8.01 20.57 -7.05
CA ASN A 32 7.40 21.42 -6.01
C ASN A 32 7.88 21.05 -4.61
N MET A 33 8.11 19.76 -4.37
CA MET A 33 8.57 19.26 -3.08
C MET A 33 10.02 19.72 -2.82
N ILE A 34 10.88 19.67 -3.85
CA ILE A 34 12.27 20.14 -3.77
C ILE A 34 12.35 21.66 -3.61
N GLU A 35 11.54 22.41 -4.37
CA GLU A 35 11.56 23.89 -4.38
C GLU A 35 11.13 24.51 -3.04
N LYS A 36 10.20 23.86 -2.34
CA LYS A 36 9.67 24.37 -1.06
C LYS A 36 10.55 24.08 0.17
N ASN A 37 11.76 23.52 0.02
CA ASN A 37 12.58 23.04 1.15
C ASN A 37 11.71 22.17 2.09
N TYR A 38 11.40 20.96 1.64
CA TYR A 38 10.40 20.08 2.22
C TYR A 38 10.60 19.77 3.72
N GLU A 39 10.08 20.63 4.60
CA GLU A 39 9.92 20.31 6.01
C GLU A 39 8.63 19.49 6.15
N ALA A 40 8.80 18.21 6.50
CA ALA A 40 7.67 17.39 6.92
C ALA A 40 6.89 18.15 8.01
N PRO A 41 5.54 18.12 8.01
CA PRO A 41 4.74 18.89 8.96
C PRO A 41 5.28 18.73 10.37
N SER A 42 5.52 19.85 11.06
CA SER A 42 6.26 19.86 12.33
C SER A 42 5.63 18.99 13.42
N ASN A 43 4.33 18.70 13.28
CA ASN A 43 3.53 17.85 14.16
C ASN A 43 3.72 16.34 13.95
N TRP A 44 4.51 15.91 12.96
CA TRP A 44 4.76 14.49 12.69
C TRP A 44 5.86 13.93 13.61
N MET A 45 5.74 12.65 13.95
CA MET A 45 6.70 11.97 14.80
C MET A 45 7.99 11.69 14.01
N GLU A 46 9.16 11.72 14.65
CA GLU A 46 10.47 11.60 13.96
C GLU A 46 10.61 10.34 13.08
N TRP A 47 9.95 9.24 13.46
CA TRP A 47 9.93 8.03 12.65
C TRP A 47 9.02 8.16 11.40
N GLU A 48 7.92 8.91 11.49
CA GLU A 48 7.04 9.19 10.35
C GLU A 48 7.77 10.06 9.33
N LYS A 49 8.48 11.08 9.80
CA LYS A 49 9.33 11.94 8.97
C LYS A 49 10.42 11.12 8.25
N ARG A 50 11.01 10.13 8.94
CA ARG A 50 12.04 9.24 8.38
C ARG A 50 11.51 8.33 7.27
N TYR A 51 10.25 7.93 7.32
CA TYR A 51 9.64 7.05 6.31
C TYR A 51 8.87 7.78 5.21
N TYR A 52 8.52 9.05 5.40
CA TYR A 52 7.67 9.83 4.49
C TYR A 52 8.21 9.92 3.05
N THR A 53 9.51 10.13 2.86
CA THR A 53 10.12 10.26 1.54
C THR A 53 10.05 8.97 0.72
N ASN A 54 10.03 7.82 1.41
CA ASN A 54 9.95 6.51 0.77
C ASN A 54 8.51 5.97 0.77
N TYR A 55 7.58 6.62 1.47
CA TYR A 55 6.20 6.17 1.60
C TYR A 55 5.46 6.27 0.27
N ASP A 56 5.62 7.39 -0.44
CA ASP A 56 4.93 7.62 -1.72
C ASP A 56 5.39 6.63 -2.81
N SER A 57 6.70 6.34 -2.88
CA SER A 57 7.25 5.36 -3.82
C SER A 57 6.77 3.94 -3.49
N ILE A 58 6.86 3.52 -2.23
CA ILE A 58 6.45 2.19 -1.76
C ILE A 58 4.95 1.98 -1.98
N ILE A 59 4.12 2.99 -1.69
CA ILE A 59 2.67 2.87 -1.88
C ILE A 59 2.30 2.86 -3.35
N CYS A 60 2.86 3.75 -4.16
CA CYS A 60 2.58 3.74 -5.60
C CYS A 60 2.98 2.40 -6.24
N GLU A 61 4.13 1.85 -5.87
CA GLU A 61 4.59 0.55 -6.36
C GLU A 61 3.71 -0.59 -5.87
N ALA A 62 3.41 -0.65 -4.56
CA ALA A 62 2.53 -1.66 -3.99
C ALA A 62 1.12 -1.60 -4.59
N MET A 63 0.59 -0.41 -4.82
CA MET A 63 -0.70 -0.21 -5.50
C MET A 63 -0.64 -0.64 -6.96
N GLY A 64 0.43 -0.33 -7.69
CA GLY A 64 0.61 -0.76 -9.08
C GLY A 64 0.68 -2.29 -9.20
N ILE A 65 1.38 -2.95 -8.29
CA ILE A 65 1.42 -4.41 -8.20
C ILE A 65 0.03 -4.96 -7.86
N LEU A 66 -0.64 -4.40 -6.86
CA LEU A 66 -1.98 -4.82 -6.46
C LEU A 66 -2.99 -4.67 -7.61
N GLN A 67 -2.95 -3.56 -8.32
CA GLN A 67 -3.82 -3.29 -9.47
C GLN A 67 -3.53 -4.26 -10.62
N THR A 68 -2.25 -4.52 -10.91
CA THR A 68 -1.84 -5.50 -11.93
C THR A 68 -2.28 -6.91 -11.55
N GLN A 69 -2.20 -7.27 -10.28
CA GLN A 69 -2.68 -8.56 -9.77
C GLN A 69 -4.21 -8.65 -9.85
N LEU A 70 -4.95 -7.60 -9.48
CA LEU A 70 -6.41 -7.55 -9.61
C LEU A 70 -6.89 -7.66 -11.06
N MET A 71 -6.17 -7.05 -12.01
CA MET A 71 -6.52 -7.11 -13.42
C MET A 71 -6.20 -8.47 -14.07
N ASN A 72 -5.20 -9.20 -13.55
CA ASN A 72 -4.77 -10.48 -14.12
C ASN A 72 -5.31 -11.72 -13.40
N THR A 73 -5.77 -11.60 -12.15
CA THR A 73 -6.30 -12.73 -11.37
C THR A 73 -7.83 -12.78 -11.41
N ARG A 74 -8.40 -13.99 -11.23
CA ARG A 74 -9.84 -14.12 -11.05
C ARG A 74 -10.24 -13.33 -9.79
N PRO A 75 -11.30 -12.49 -9.84
CA PRO A 75 -11.69 -11.60 -8.74
C PRO A 75 -11.77 -12.26 -7.36
N SER A 76 -12.06 -13.57 -7.30
CA SER A 76 -12.11 -14.34 -6.05
C SER A 76 -10.76 -14.50 -5.35
N VAL A 77 -9.64 -14.56 -6.08
CA VAL A 77 -8.30 -14.78 -5.49
C VAL A 77 -7.80 -13.50 -4.81
N ALA A 78 -8.01 -12.34 -5.44
CA ALA A 78 -7.68 -11.04 -4.84
C ALA A 78 -8.49 -10.79 -3.56
N LEU A 79 -9.79 -11.10 -3.57
CA LEU A 79 -10.64 -11.04 -2.37
C LEU A 79 -10.14 -11.99 -1.27
N GLY A 80 -9.73 -13.22 -1.63
CA GLY A 80 -9.15 -14.18 -0.70
C GLY A 80 -7.86 -13.68 -0.04
N ALA A 81 -6.95 -13.10 -0.82
CA ALA A 81 -5.71 -12.53 -0.30
C ALA A 81 -5.97 -11.33 0.63
N MET A 82 -6.88 -10.43 0.25
CA MET A 82 -7.29 -9.30 1.11
C MET A 82 -7.91 -9.79 2.42
N ALA A 83 -8.81 -10.78 2.36
CA ALA A 83 -9.40 -11.37 3.56
C ALA A 83 -8.34 -12.02 4.45
N PHE A 84 -7.36 -12.73 3.87
CA PHE A 84 -6.27 -13.36 4.62
C PHE A 84 -5.41 -12.32 5.35
N VAL A 85 -5.07 -11.22 4.69
CA VAL A 85 -4.34 -10.09 5.31
C VAL A 85 -5.19 -9.40 6.38
N ALA A 86 -6.49 -9.20 6.11
CA ALA A 86 -7.40 -8.57 7.06
C ALA A 86 -7.62 -9.42 8.32
N ILE A 87 -7.52 -10.75 8.21
CA ILE A 87 -7.66 -11.68 9.34
C ILE A 87 -6.33 -11.86 10.09
N SER A 88 -5.18 -11.78 9.42
CA SER A 88 -3.88 -12.05 10.04
C SER A 88 -3.54 -11.08 11.18
N VAL A 89 -3.84 -9.79 11.00
CA VAL A 89 -3.61 -8.74 12.00
C VAL A 89 -4.46 -8.95 13.27
N PRO A 90 -5.80 -9.08 13.21
CA PRO A 90 -6.61 -9.36 14.38
C PRO A 90 -6.26 -10.70 15.03
N THR A 91 -5.90 -11.72 14.25
CA THR A 91 -5.47 -13.02 14.81
C THR A 91 -4.23 -12.86 15.68
N SER A 92 -3.20 -12.16 15.20
CA SER A 92 -1.99 -11.89 15.99
C SER A 92 -2.28 -11.07 17.25
N SER A 93 -3.12 -10.03 17.12
CA SER A 93 -3.54 -9.19 18.25
C SER A 93 -4.26 -10.00 19.34
N ILE A 94 -5.19 -10.89 18.96
CA ILE A 94 -5.91 -11.75 19.88
C ILE A 94 -4.95 -12.68 20.61
N LEU A 95 -4.00 -13.30 19.89
CA LEU A 95 -3.02 -14.20 20.52
C LEU A 95 -2.16 -13.47 21.55
N ILE A 96 -1.64 -12.29 21.22
CA ILE A 96 -0.86 -11.47 22.16
C ILE A 96 -1.70 -11.10 23.39
N PHE A 97 -2.96 -10.70 23.18
CA PHE A 97 -3.87 -10.35 24.27
C PHE A 97 -4.16 -11.54 25.19
N LEU A 98 -4.39 -12.73 24.63
CA LEU A 98 -4.60 -13.95 25.40
C LEU A 98 -3.36 -14.33 26.22
N HIS A 99 -2.16 -14.26 25.63
CA HIS A 99 -0.92 -14.49 26.36
C HIS A 99 -0.72 -13.48 27.49
N LEU A 100 -1.05 -12.21 27.27
CA LEU A 100 -0.96 -11.19 28.31
C LEU A 100 -1.92 -11.47 29.48
N LEU A 101 -3.16 -11.89 29.18
CA LEU A 101 -4.13 -12.28 30.21
C LEU A 101 -3.67 -13.50 31.02
N GLU A 102 -3.06 -14.47 30.36
CA GLU A 102 -2.54 -15.68 31.00
C GLU A 102 -1.38 -15.35 31.95
N LEU A 103 -0.45 -14.48 31.52
CA LEU A 103 0.61 -13.95 32.38
C LEU A 103 0.03 -13.17 33.57
N ALA A 104 -0.95 -12.30 33.35
CA ALA A 104 -1.59 -11.54 34.42
C ALA A 104 -2.27 -12.46 35.45
N LYS A 105 -2.97 -13.51 34.99
CA LYS A 105 -3.57 -14.53 35.86
C LYS A 105 -2.51 -15.30 36.64
N SER A 106 -1.42 -15.70 36.01
CA SER A 106 -0.31 -16.41 36.67
C SER A 106 0.34 -15.56 37.75
N ILE A 107 0.55 -14.26 37.49
CA ILE A 107 1.10 -13.31 38.47
C ILE A 107 0.12 -13.14 39.63
N LEU A 108 -1.17 -12.95 39.35
CA LEU A 108 -2.18 -12.79 40.39
C LEU A 108 -2.32 -14.05 41.27
N ALA A 109 -2.30 -15.24 40.65
CA ALA A 109 -2.31 -16.51 41.37
C ALA A 109 -1.04 -16.72 42.20
N GLY A 110 0.13 -16.33 41.67
CA GLY A 110 1.40 -16.37 42.39
C GLY A 110 1.43 -15.41 43.60
N ILE A 111 0.86 -14.21 43.46
CA ILE A 111 0.72 -13.24 44.56
C ILE A 111 -0.27 -13.72 45.62
N HIS A 112 -1.30 -14.47 45.24
CA HIS A 112 -2.27 -15.03 46.18
C HIS A 112 -1.76 -16.29 46.91
N LEU A 113 -0.67 -16.90 46.44
CA LEU A 113 -0.06 -18.10 47.01
C LEU A 113 1.17 -17.80 47.88
N VAL A 114 1.65 -16.55 47.88
CA VAL A 114 2.68 -15.96 48.76
C VAL A 114 2.01 -15.28 49.94
#